data_AF-A0A661SHF0-F1
#
_entry.id   AF-A0A661SHF0-F1
#
_cell.length_a   1.000
_cell.length_b   1.000
_cell.length_c   1.000
_cell.angle_alpha   90.00
_cell.angle_beta   90.00
_cell.angle_gamma   90.00
#
_symmetry.space_group_name_H-M   'P 1'
#
loop_
_entity.id
_entity.type
_entity.pdbx_description
1 polymer ?
#
loop_
_entity_poly.entity_id
_entity_poly.type
_entity_poly.pdbx_seq_one_letter_code
_entity_poly.pdbx_strand_id
1 'polypeptide(L)'
;MEKEIFTKRSHIHAPVETVFNWHSRPGALERLSPPWDPLQVIEKKGGIEKGATAVLKMKVGPVPFKWVAEHTDYEANRFFRDRQVKGPLAHWVHTHLFAPDGANACFIEDQIEYALRFHPFGNFFGGSLVRNKLESIFHYRHTTTAWDIAALMSGRNKTKTPMNILISGASGIIGSALIPFLTTGGNHVTRLVRRGTLPEKKEVR
;
A
#
# COMPACT_ATOMS: atom_id res chain seq x y z
N MET A 1 16.24 -17.32 -15.64
CA MET A 1 15.08 -17.40 -14.74
C MET A 1 13.90 -16.85 -15.49
N GLU A 2 12.86 -17.65 -15.67
CA GLU A 2 11.62 -17.18 -16.30
C GLU A 2 10.91 -16.21 -15.37
N LYS A 3 10.40 -15.11 -15.92
CA LYS A 3 9.69 -14.09 -15.17
C LYS A 3 8.22 -14.18 -15.51
N GLU A 4 7.39 -14.15 -14.49
CA GLU A 4 5.94 -14.13 -14.63
C GLU A 4 5.43 -12.69 -14.50
N ILE A 5 4.32 -12.40 -15.20
CA ILE A 5 3.60 -11.13 -15.09
C ILE A 5 2.22 -11.40 -14.52
N PHE A 6 1.90 -10.67 -13.45
CA PHE A 6 0.57 -10.57 -12.89
C PHE A 6 0.05 -9.13 -13.09
N THR A 7 -1.19 -8.99 -13.52
CA THR A 7 -1.82 -7.69 -13.75
C THR A 7 -3.18 -7.64 -13.08
N LYS A 8 -3.46 -6.57 -12.33
CA LYS A 8 -4.78 -6.26 -11.81
C LYS A 8 -5.18 -4.86 -12.25
N ARG A 9 -6.35 -4.71 -12.88
CA ARG A 9 -6.91 -3.41 -13.28
C ARG A 9 -8.26 -3.17 -12.62
N SER A 10 -8.55 -1.93 -12.23
CA SER A 10 -9.87 -1.52 -11.74
C SER A 10 -10.21 -0.09 -12.15
N HIS A 11 -11.49 0.15 -12.32
CA HIS A 11 -12.05 1.47 -12.62
C HIS A 11 -12.46 2.14 -11.30
N ILE A 12 -12.03 3.39 -11.09
CA ILE A 12 -12.27 4.17 -9.89
C ILE A 12 -13.01 5.45 -10.27
N HIS A 13 -14.15 5.70 -9.63
CA HIS A 13 -14.98 6.89 -9.88
C HIS A 13 -14.45 8.13 -9.13
N ALA A 14 -13.21 8.52 -9.43
CA ALA A 14 -12.62 9.78 -8.99
C ALA A 14 -11.57 10.29 -9.99
N PRO A 15 -11.25 11.60 -9.99
CA PRO A 15 -10.16 12.14 -10.81
C PRO A 15 -8.83 11.45 -10.50
N VAL A 16 -7.98 11.28 -11.52
CA VAL A 16 -6.70 10.58 -11.40
C VAL A 16 -5.79 11.18 -10.33
N GLU A 17 -5.79 12.51 -10.19
CA GLU A 17 -5.02 13.25 -9.20
C GLU A 17 -5.46 12.91 -7.77
N THR A 18 -6.75 12.64 -7.57
CA THR A 18 -7.28 12.27 -6.25
C THR A 18 -6.78 10.89 -5.86
N VAL A 19 -6.86 9.94 -6.79
CA VAL A 19 -6.45 8.56 -6.56
C VAL A 19 -4.92 8.46 -6.43
N PHE A 20 -4.17 9.16 -7.27
CA PHE A 20 -2.71 9.20 -7.21
C PHE A 20 -2.22 9.83 -5.89
N ASN A 21 -2.79 10.96 -5.48
CA ASN A 21 -2.42 11.60 -4.21
C ASN A 21 -2.80 10.75 -2.99
N TRP A 22 -3.84 9.92 -3.06
CA TRP A 22 -4.14 8.98 -1.99
C TRP A 22 -3.01 7.96 -1.78
N HIS A 23 -2.38 7.47 -2.86
CA HIS A 23 -1.26 6.53 -2.79
C HIS A 23 0.04 7.16 -2.25
N SER A 24 0.24 8.46 -2.46
CA SER A 24 1.42 9.17 -1.96
C SER A 24 1.35 9.53 -0.48
N ARG A 25 0.15 9.47 0.14
CA ARG A 25 -0.09 9.92 1.51
C ARG A 25 0.39 8.93 2.58
N PRO A 26 0.75 9.43 3.78
CA PRO A 26 1.05 8.57 4.93
C PRO A 26 -0.13 7.65 5.27
N GLY A 27 0.16 6.40 5.60
CA GLY A 27 -0.85 5.38 5.89
C GLY A 27 -1.28 4.57 4.67
N ALA A 28 -0.97 4.98 3.44
CA ALA A 28 -1.42 4.25 2.24
C ALA A 28 -0.90 2.80 2.23
N LEU A 29 0.37 2.59 2.57
CA LEU A 29 0.95 1.25 2.61
C LEU A 29 0.30 0.37 3.70
N GLU A 30 0.07 0.92 4.89
CA GLU A 30 -0.62 0.25 5.98
C GLU A 30 -2.07 -0.06 5.62
N ARG A 31 -2.74 0.85 4.90
CA ARG A 31 -4.12 0.70 4.45
C ARG A 31 -4.26 -0.38 3.38
N LEU A 32 -3.27 -0.47 2.49
CA LEU A 32 -3.18 -1.46 1.41
C LEU A 32 -2.67 -2.83 1.89
N SER A 33 -2.26 -2.96 3.15
CA SER A 33 -1.77 -4.22 3.72
C SER A 33 -2.95 -5.09 4.19
N PRO A 34 -3.24 -6.24 3.56
CA PRO A 34 -4.36 -7.06 3.97
C PRO A 34 -4.18 -7.63 5.38
N PRO A 35 -5.25 -7.75 6.19
CA PRO A 35 -5.14 -8.20 7.57
C PRO A 35 -4.68 -9.65 7.71
N TRP A 36 -4.86 -10.49 6.69
CA TRP A 36 -4.37 -11.88 6.67
C TRP A 36 -2.91 -12.03 6.22
N ASP A 37 -2.31 -10.99 5.64
CA ASP A 37 -0.89 -10.97 5.21
C ASP A 37 -0.22 -9.67 5.68
N PRO A 38 -0.12 -9.46 7.00
CA PRO A 38 0.26 -8.17 7.55
C PRO A 38 1.72 -7.81 7.21
N LEU A 39 1.89 -6.63 6.61
CA LEU A 39 3.17 -5.98 6.40
C LEU A 39 3.42 -4.98 7.52
N GLN A 40 4.48 -5.19 8.29
CA GLN A 40 4.92 -4.22 9.28
C GLN A 40 6.00 -3.31 8.68
N VAL A 41 5.72 -2.01 8.60
CA VAL A 41 6.72 -1.00 8.22
C VAL A 41 7.71 -0.86 9.38
N ILE A 42 8.98 -1.17 9.12
CA ILE A 42 10.09 -1.02 10.07
C ILE A 42 10.75 0.34 9.87
N GLU A 43 10.98 0.72 8.62
CA GLU A 43 11.62 1.97 8.24
C GLU A 43 11.06 2.41 6.89
N LYS A 44 10.86 3.72 6.72
CA LYS A 44 10.47 4.34 5.45
C LYS A 44 11.25 5.65 5.30
N LYS A 45 11.79 5.90 4.12
CA LYS A 45 12.42 7.17 3.73
C LYS A 45 11.80 7.65 2.42
N GLY A 46 11.35 8.90 2.39
CA GLY A 46 10.60 9.46 1.26
C GLY A 46 9.15 8.98 1.18
N GLY A 47 8.50 9.28 0.06
CA GLY A 47 7.15 8.90 -0.32
C GLY A 47 7.14 7.79 -1.36
N ILE A 48 6.70 8.14 -2.57
CA ILE A 48 6.60 7.25 -3.75
C ILE A 48 7.52 7.70 -4.89
N GLU A 49 8.25 8.79 -4.69
CA GLU A 49 9.22 9.33 -5.62
C GLU A 49 10.44 8.41 -5.77
N LYS A 50 11.14 8.58 -6.90
CA LYS A 50 12.37 7.84 -7.20
C LYS A 50 13.42 8.01 -6.09
N GLY A 51 13.98 6.89 -5.63
CA GLY A 51 14.95 6.82 -4.56
C GLY A 51 14.35 6.62 -3.16
N ALA A 52 13.02 6.70 -3.01
CA ALA A 52 12.37 6.37 -1.75
C ALA A 52 12.53 4.88 -1.41
N THR A 53 12.72 4.56 -0.13
CA THR A 53 12.96 3.19 0.34
C THR A 53 12.05 2.79 1.48
N ALA A 54 11.70 1.51 1.55
CA ALA A 54 10.97 0.95 2.67
C ALA A 54 11.59 -0.39 3.11
N VAL A 55 11.72 -0.56 4.43
CA VAL A 55 12.07 -1.84 5.06
C VAL A 55 10.82 -2.38 5.74
N LEU A 56 10.35 -3.51 5.25
CA LEU A 56 9.12 -4.16 5.69
C LEU A 56 9.46 -5.49 6.35
N LYS A 57 8.74 -5.82 7.40
CA LYS A 57 8.74 -7.15 8.00
C LYS A 57 7.45 -7.85 7.61
N MET A 58 7.60 -9.03 7.01
CA MET A 58 6.48 -9.90 6.64
C MET A 58 6.77 -11.34 7.04
N LYS A 59 5.80 -12.22 6.83
CA LYS A 59 5.96 -13.65 7.00
C LYS A 59 5.73 -14.37 5.68
N VAL A 60 6.57 -15.37 5.40
CA VAL A 60 6.34 -16.34 4.33
C VAL A 60 6.09 -17.67 5.04
N GLY A 61 4.84 -18.08 5.13
CA GLY A 61 4.42 -19.15 6.05
C GLY A 61 4.80 -18.79 7.50
N PRO A 62 5.44 -19.70 8.26
CA PRO A 62 5.84 -19.42 9.64
C PRO A 62 7.11 -18.57 9.76
N VAL A 63 7.85 -18.34 8.66
CA VAL A 63 9.19 -17.74 8.70
C VAL A 63 9.12 -16.22 8.52
N PRO A 64 9.69 -15.42 9.43
CA PRO A 64 9.77 -13.97 9.28
C PRO A 64 10.84 -13.58 8.25
N PHE A 65 10.51 -12.62 7.38
CA PHE A 65 11.42 -12.05 6.40
C PHE A 65 11.47 -10.53 6.49
N LYS A 66 12.66 -9.96 6.21
CA LYS A 66 12.83 -8.54 5.94
C LYS A 66 12.83 -8.31 4.43
N TRP A 67 11.88 -7.53 3.95
CA TRP A 67 11.78 -7.08 2.57
C TRP A 67 12.22 -5.61 2.50
N VAL A 68 13.26 -5.33 1.71
CA VAL A 68 13.74 -4.00 1.36
C VAL A 68 13.27 -3.65 -0.04
N ALA A 69 12.45 -2.62 -0.16
CA ALA A 69 11.91 -2.11 -1.42
C ALA A 69 12.47 -0.71 -1.72
N GLU A 70 12.62 -0.41 -3.00
CA GLU A 70 13.12 0.87 -3.52
C GLU A 70 12.22 1.32 -4.68
N HIS A 71 11.79 2.58 -4.65
CA HIS A 71 11.09 3.21 -5.78
C HIS A 71 12.11 3.62 -6.85
N THR A 72 11.97 3.09 -8.05
CA THR A 72 12.94 3.25 -9.14
C THR A 72 12.54 4.28 -10.18
N ASP A 73 11.24 4.51 -10.33
CA ASP A 73 10.71 5.37 -11.38
C ASP A 73 9.37 5.97 -10.96
N TYR A 74 9.07 7.16 -11.48
CA TYR A 74 7.96 7.98 -11.01
C TYR A 74 7.59 9.03 -12.07
N GLU A 75 6.30 9.11 -12.38
CA GLU A 75 5.71 10.22 -13.11
C GLU A 75 4.34 10.57 -12.50
N ALA A 76 4.21 11.83 -12.06
CA ALA A 76 3.03 12.29 -11.34
C ALA A 76 1.73 12.02 -12.14
N ASN A 77 0.72 11.47 -11.46
CA ASN A 77 -0.59 11.11 -12.02
C ASN A 77 -0.56 10.07 -13.15
N ARG A 78 0.59 9.43 -13.42
CA ARG A 78 0.73 8.41 -14.46
C ARG A 78 1.24 7.09 -13.91
N PHE A 79 2.35 7.10 -13.18
CA PHE A 79 2.84 5.86 -12.57
C PHE A 79 3.87 6.09 -11.47
N PHE A 80 4.07 5.06 -10.65
CA PHE A 80 5.29 4.88 -9.88
C PHE A 80 5.66 3.40 -9.86
N ARG A 81 6.96 3.12 -9.70
CA ARG A 81 7.49 1.75 -9.76
C ARG A 81 8.39 1.49 -8.56
N ASP A 82 8.16 0.36 -7.91
CA ASP A 82 9.05 -0.17 -6.89
C ASP A 82 9.66 -1.52 -7.31
N ARG A 83 10.85 -1.80 -6.78
CA ARG A 83 11.50 -3.10 -6.92
C ARG A 83 11.90 -3.64 -5.57
N GLN A 84 12.00 -4.96 -5.48
CA GLN A 84 12.65 -5.60 -4.34
C GLN A 84 14.18 -5.49 -4.49
N VAL A 85 14.83 -4.85 -3.53
CA VAL A 85 16.30 -4.87 -3.37
C VAL A 85 16.72 -6.14 -2.62
N LYS A 86 15.99 -6.48 -1.56
CA LYS A 86 16.16 -7.71 -0.78
C LYS A 86 14.78 -8.18 -0.34
N GLY A 87 14.51 -9.47 -0.40
CA GLY A 87 13.21 -10.02 0.01
C GLY A 87 13.13 -11.49 -0.33
N PRO A 88 11.96 -12.14 -0.28
CA PRO A 88 11.83 -13.58 -0.46
C PRO A 88 11.92 -14.05 -1.93
N LEU A 89 11.64 -13.17 -2.88
CA LEU A 89 11.58 -13.51 -4.31
C LEU A 89 12.94 -13.38 -5.00
N ALA A 90 13.13 -14.06 -6.13
CA ALA A 90 14.33 -13.88 -6.95
C ALA A 90 14.28 -12.53 -7.67
N HIS A 91 13.09 -12.14 -8.11
CA HIS A 91 12.81 -10.90 -8.79
C HIS A 91 11.43 -10.38 -8.38
N TRP A 92 11.31 -9.07 -8.23
CA TRP A 92 10.05 -8.37 -8.04
C TRP A 92 10.20 -6.93 -8.51
N VAL A 93 9.37 -6.55 -9.46
CA VAL A 93 9.13 -5.18 -9.90
C VAL A 93 7.62 -4.98 -9.92
N HIS A 94 7.15 -3.97 -9.20
CA HIS A 94 5.73 -3.60 -9.16
C HIS A 94 5.59 -2.20 -9.73
N THR A 95 4.86 -2.08 -10.84
CA THR A 95 4.50 -0.81 -11.46
C THR A 95 3.02 -0.52 -11.20
N HIS A 96 2.74 0.64 -10.62
CA HIS A 96 1.41 1.14 -10.34
C HIS A 96 1.10 2.18 -11.42
N LEU A 97 0.11 1.92 -12.26
CA LEU A 97 -0.27 2.74 -13.41
C LEU A 97 -1.61 3.43 -13.14
N PHE A 98 -1.72 4.67 -13.57
CA PHE A 98 -2.88 5.52 -13.42
C PHE A 98 -3.20 6.13 -14.78
N ALA A 99 -4.41 5.89 -15.27
CA ALA A 99 -4.86 6.42 -16.56
C ALA A 99 -6.20 7.16 -16.37
N PRO A 100 -6.30 8.45 -16.73
CA PRO A 100 -7.56 9.18 -16.64
C PRO A 100 -8.63 8.59 -17.57
N ASP A 101 -9.87 8.59 -17.10
CA ASP A 101 -11.07 8.27 -17.88
C ASP A 101 -12.06 9.43 -17.73
N GLY A 102 -11.81 10.49 -18.50
CA GLY A 102 -12.50 11.77 -18.33
C GLY A 102 -12.12 12.50 -17.03
N ALA A 103 -12.97 13.45 -16.62
CA ALA A 103 -12.66 14.35 -15.51
C ALA A 103 -12.91 13.74 -14.11
N ASN A 104 -13.76 12.71 -14.01
CA ASN A 104 -14.28 12.20 -12.74
C ASN A 104 -14.00 10.72 -12.51
N ALA A 105 -13.18 10.09 -13.37
CA ALA A 105 -12.82 8.69 -13.22
C ALA A 105 -11.40 8.42 -13.72
N CYS A 106 -10.85 7.28 -13.30
CA CYS A 106 -9.57 6.79 -13.78
C CYS A 106 -9.49 5.27 -13.65
N PHE A 107 -8.56 4.67 -14.38
CA PHE A 107 -8.11 3.30 -14.18
C PHE A 107 -6.87 3.27 -13.29
N ILE A 108 -6.89 2.37 -12.31
CA ILE A 108 -5.68 1.91 -11.62
C ILE A 108 -5.30 0.53 -12.18
N GLU A 109 -4.03 0.35 -12.49
CA GLU A 109 -3.49 -0.93 -12.93
C GLU A 109 -2.18 -1.24 -12.21
N ASP A 110 -2.15 -2.38 -11.53
CA ASP A 110 -0.95 -2.90 -10.89
C ASP A 110 -0.36 -4.00 -11.78
N GLN A 111 0.88 -3.80 -12.22
CA GLN A 111 1.67 -4.78 -12.98
C GLN A 111 2.84 -5.27 -12.12
N ILE A 112 2.89 -6.58 -11.89
CA ILE A 112 3.89 -7.22 -11.04
C ILE A 112 4.68 -8.20 -11.92
N GLU A 113 5.95 -7.88 -12.15
CA GLU A 113 6.93 -8.77 -12.75
C GLU A 113 7.70 -9.48 -11.64
N TYR A 114 7.59 -10.81 -11.54
CA TYR A 114 8.19 -11.57 -10.44
C TYR A 114 8.84 -12.87 -10.89
N ALA A 115 9.77 -13.37 -10.09
CA ALA A 115 10.37 -14.70 -10.25
C ALA A 115 10.65 -15.35 -8.89
N LEU A 116 10.48 -16.67 -8.80
CA LEU A 116 10.70 -17.44 -7.57
C LEU A 116 12.14 -17.96 -7.47
N ARG A 117 12.70 -18.05 -6.26
CA ARG A 117 14.09 -18.51 -6.04
C ARG A 117 14.32 -20.01 -6.16
N PHE A 118 13.34 -20.85 -5.80
CA PHE A 118 13.50 -22.30 -5.66
C PHE A 118 12.78 -23.10 -6.74
N HIS A 119 12.88 -22.65 -8.00
CA HIS A 119 12.33 -23.39 -9.12
C HIS A 119 13.35 -24.45 -9.62
N PRO A 120 13.30 -25.71 -9.11
CA PRO A 120 13.06 -26.83 -10.01
C PRO A 120 12.23 -28.01 -9.44
N PHE A 121 11.67 -27.96 -8.21
CA PHE A 121 10.86 -29.07 -7.67
C PHE A 121 9.36 -28.72 -7.68
N GLY A 122 8.65 -29.06 -8.77
CA GLY A 122 7.18 -29.07 -8.81
C GLY A 122 6.54 -27.95 -9.64
N ASN A 123 6.66 -28.06 -10.96
CA ASN A 123 6.33 -27.08 -12.01
C ASN A 123 4.81 -26.80 -12.22
N PHE A 124 3.98 -26.81 -11.16
CA PHE A 124 2.56 -26.46 -11.29
C PHE A 124 1.93 -25.87 -10.01
N PHE A 125 2.31 -26.35 -8.83
CA PHE A 125 1.66 -25.93 -7.58
C PHE A 125 2.19 -24.60 -7.03
N GLY A 126 3.50 -24.35 -7.14
CA GLY A 126 4.12 -23.12 -6.59
C GLY A 126 3.65 -21.84 -7.30
N GLY A 127 3.64 -21.84 -8.64
CA GLY A 127 3.20 -20.70 -9.45
C GLY A 127 1.72 -20.37 -9.24
N SER A 128 0.85 -21.38 -9.25
CA SER A 128 -0.59 -21.20 -9.00
C SER A 128 -0.87 -20.64 -7.61
N LEU A 129 -0.18 -21.12 -6.56
CA LEU A 129 -0.33 -20.59 -5.20
C LEU A 129 0.11 -19.13 -5.10
N VAL A 130 1.23 -18.75 -5.72
CA VAL A 130 1.71 -17.36 -5.73
C VAL A 130 0.74 -16.47 -6.49
N ARG A 131 0.27 -16.92 -7.66
CA ARG A 131 -0.71 -16.18 -8.46
C ARG A 131 -2.03 -15.97 -7.71
N ASN A 132 -2.55 -16.99 -7.05
CA ASN A 132 -3.76 -16.88 -6.22
C ASN A 132 -3.55 -15.93 -5.03
N LYS A 133 -2.37 -15.97 -4.40
CA LYS A 133 -2.00 -15.01 -3.35
C LYS A 133 -1.98 -13.58 -3.88
N LEU A 134 -1.39 -13.35 -5.06
CA LEU A 134 -1.37 -12.03 -5.72
C LEU A 134 -2.79 -11.56 -6.06
N GLU A 135 -3.62 -12.42 -6.66
CA GLU A 135 -5.05 -12.11 -6.92
C GLU A 135 -5.77 -11.64 -5.66
N SER A 136 -5.63 -12.38 -4.55
CA SER A 136 -6.26 -12.03 -3.27
C SER A 136 -5.77 -10.69 -2.72
N ILE A 137 -4.45 -10.47 -2.70
CA ILE A 137 -3.84 -9.23 -2.20
C ILE A 137 -4.27 -8.04 -3.05
N PHE A 138 -4.17 -8.15 -4.38
CA PHE A 138 -4.46 -7.03 -5.28
C PHE A 138 -5.96 -6.79 -5.43
N HIS A 139 -6.80 -7.82 -5.30
CA HIS A 139 -8.24 -7.61 -5.12
C HIS A 139 -8.53 -6.77 -3.86
N TYR A 140 -7.94 -7.13 -2.71
CA TYR A 140 -8.10 -6.35 -1.48
C TYR A 140 -7.65 -4.90 -1.63
N ARG A 141 -6.46 -4.69 -2.21
CA ARG A 141 -5.87 -3.36 -2.43
C ARG A 141 -6.80 -2.49 -3.27
N HIS A 142 -7.23 -2.99 -4.43
CA HIS A 142 -8.09 -2.24 -5.34
C HIS A 142 -9.46 -1.94 -4.72
N THR A 143 -10.08 -2.91 -4.04
CA THR A 143 -11.36 -2.72 -3.35
C THR A 143 -11.23 -1.69 -2.22
N THR A 144 -10.14 -1.76 -1.43
CA THR A 144 -9.88 -0.81 -0.34
C THR A 144 -9.68 0.60 -0.87
N THR A 145 -8.88 0.78 -1.92
CA THR A 145 -8.71 2.08 -2.59
C THR A 145 -10.06 2.61 -3.07
N ALA A 146 -10.86 1.80 -3.76
CA ALA A 146 -12.17 2.23 -4.27
C ALA A 146 -13.10 2.69 -3.14
N TRP A 147 -13.18 1.94 -2.04
CA TRP A 147 -14.01 2.28 -0.88
C TRP A 147 -13.53 3.51 -0.13
N ASP A 148 -12.22 3.62 0.10
CA ASP A 148 -11.65 4.79 0.79
C ASP A 148 -11.87 6.06 -0.05
N ILE A 149 -11.64 6.00 -1.37
CA ILE A 149 -11.89 7.12 -2.28
C ILE A 149 -13.38 7.50 -2.29
N ALA A 150 -14.29 6.53 -2.39
CA ALA A 150 -15.73 6.79 -2.34
C ALA A 150 -16.16 7.43 -1.01
N ALA A 151 -15.61 6.98 0.13
CA ALA A 151 -15.88 7.55 1.43
C ALA A 151 -15.36 9.00 1.56
N LEU A 152 -14.14 9.26 1.07
CA LEU A 152 -13.55 10.59 1.07
C LEU A 152 -14.30 11.57 0.15
N MET A 153 -14.82 11.08 -0.98
CA MET A 153 -15.59 11.90 -1.93
C MET A 153 -17.05 12.12 -1.50
N SER A 154 -17.65 11.20 -0.74
CA SER A 154 -19.05 11.27 -0.28
C SER A 154 -19.25 12.03 1.03
N GLY A 155 -18.18 12.35 1.76
CA GLY A 155 -18.25 13.07 3.03
C GLY A 155 -19.05 14.37 2.95
N ARG A 156 -20.13 14.47 3.75
CA ARG A 156 -20.97 15.68 3.89
C ARG A 156 -20.20 16.93 4.33
N ASN A 157 -18.98 16.76 4.85
CA ASN A 157 -18.11 17.88 5.22
C ASN A 157 -17.27 18.29 4.00
N LYS A 158 -17.78 19.28 3.25
CA LYS A 158 -17.06 19.98 2.16
C LYS A 158 -15.79 20.71 2.62
N THR A 159 -15.41 20.58 3.89
CA THR A 159 -14.15 21.08 4.41
C THR A 159 -13.03 20.28 3.76
N LYS A 160 -12.55 20.75 2.60
CA LYS A 160 -11.33 20.27 1.92
C LYS A 160 -10.06 20.46 2.77
N THR A 161 -10.18 20.99 3.98
CA THR A 161 -9.07 21.33 4.86
C THR A 161 -8.71 20.14 5.75
N PRO A 162 -7.44 19.70 5.75
CA PRO A 162 -6.91 18.75 6.71
C PRO A 162 -7.28 19.09 8.16
N MET A 163 -7.73 18.10 8.93
CA MET A 163 -7.97 18.26 10.37
C MET A 163 -6.79 17.71 11.19
N ASN A 164 -6.65 18.19 12.43
CA ASN A 164 -5.83 17.56 13.46
C ASN A 164 -6.73 16.71 14.34
N ILE A 165 -6.50 15.40 14.40
CA ILE A 165 -7.36 14.43 15.07
C ILE A 165 -6.56 13.71 16.15
N LEU A 166 -7.01 13.82 17.41
CA LEU A 166 -6.46 13.05 18.52
C LEU A 166 -7.25 11.74 18.69
N ILE A 167 -6.56 10.60 18.75
CA ILE A 167 -7.20 9.28 18.90
C ILE A 167 -6.69 8.57 20.14
N SER A 168 -7.59 8.26 21.07
CA SER A 168 -7.36 7.28 22.13
C SER A 168 -7.61 5.86 21.60
N GLY A 169 -6.99 4.85 22.21
CA GLY A 169 -7.11 3.47 21.72
C GLY A 169 -6.44 3.24 20.36
N ALA A 170 -5.47 4.09 19.98
CA ALA A 170 -4.77 4.08 18.70
C ALA A 170 -4.06 2.76 18.35
N SER A 171 -3.78 1.90 19.34
CA SER A 171 -3.16 0.59 19.15
C SER A 171 -4.16 -0.57 19.11
N GLY A 172 -5.45 -0.31 19.34
CA GLY A 172 -6.51 -1.32 19.24
C GLY A 172 -6.90 -1.59 17.79
N ILE A 173 -7.69 -2.66 17.58
CA ILE A 173 -8.11 -3.12 16.24
C ILE A 173 -8.71 -1.98 15.40
N ILE A 174 -9.63 -1.21 15.99
CA ILE A 174 -10.28 -0.07 15.32
C ILE A 174 -9.27 1.05 15.06
N GLY A 175 -8.49 1.43 16.07
CA GLY A 175 -7.49 2.49 15.94
C GLY A 175 -6.46 2.21 14.85
N SER A 176 -5.95 0.97 14.78
CA SER A 176 -4.96 0.57 13.77
C SER A 176 -5.50 0.62 12.34
N ALA A 177 -6.80 0.44 12.13
CA ALA A 177 -7.43 0.55 10.81
C ALA A 177 -7.87 1.99 10.48
N LEU A 178 -8.39 2.72 11.48
CA LEU A 178 -8.91 4.07 11.32
C LEU A 178 -7.80 5.10 11.05
N ILE A 179 -6.65 4.96 11.69
CA ILE A 179 -5.55 5.93 11.54
C ILE A 179 -5.07 6.01 10.07
N PRO A 180 -4.72 4.89 9.39
CA PRO A 180 -4.37 4.91 7.97
C PRO A 180 -5.45 5.50 7.07
N PHE A 181 -6.73 5.23 7.35
CA PHE A 181 -7.85 5.82 6.61
C PHE A 181 -7.88 7.34 6.73
N LEU A 182 -7.74 7.87 7.95
CA LEU A 182 -7.75 9.31 8.18
C LEU A 182 -6.53 10.02 7.58
N THR A 183 -5.34 9.43 7.69
CA THR A 183 -4.11 10.01 7.16
C THR A 183 -4.06 9.97 5.63
N THR A 184 -4.57 8.91 5.00
CA THR A 184 -4.76 8.87 3.54
C THR A 184 -5.87 9.81 3.06
N GLY A 185 -6.83 10.14 3.93
CA GLY A 185 -7.74 11.27 3.75
C GLY A 185 -7.09 12.65 3.80
N GLY A 186 -5.82 12.75 4.21
CA GLY A 186 -5.05 13.99 4.32
C GLY A 186 -5.08 14.61 5.71
N ASN A 187 -5.67 13.95 6.71
CA ASN A 187 -5.70 14.45 8.09
C ASN A 187 -4.39 14.16 8.83
N HIS A 188 -4.11 14.97 9.85
CA HIS A 188 -3.03 14.76 10.79
C HIS A 188 -3.57 14.04 12.02
N VAL A 189 -2.98 12.89 12.36
CA VAL A 189 -3.43 12.09 13.49
C VAL A 189 -2.36 12.07 14.58
N THR A 190 -2.77 12.40 15.80
CA THR A 190 -1.98 12.28 17.03
C THR A 190 -2.54 11.13 17.87
N ARG A 191 -1.67 10.28 18.40
CA ARG A 191 -2.06 9.05 19.12
C ARG A 191 -1.94 9.28 20.62
N LEU A 192 -3.06 9.22 21.35
CA LEU A 192 -3.05 9.25 22.82
C LEU A 192 -2.76 7.84 23.35
N VAL A 193 -1.62 7.67 24.02
CA VAL A 193 -1.15 6.38 24.55
C VAL A 193 -0.98 6.43 26.07
N ARG A 194 -1.24 5.28 26.73
CA ARG A 194 -1.08 5.14 28.19
C ARG A 194 0.33 4.73 28.62
N ARG A 195 1.08 4.11 27.70
CA ARG A 195 2.48 3.69 27.90
C ARG A 195 3.45 4.84 27.60
N GLY A 196 4.75 4.61 27.75
CA GLY A 196 5.77 5.54 27.28
C GLY A 196 5.60 5.88 25.80
N THR A 197 5.77 7.16 25.45
CA THR A 197 5.55 7.68 24.10
C THR A 197 6.71 7.35 23.17
N LEU A 198 6.37 7.09 21.91
CA LEU A 198 7.32 6.96 20.81
C LEU A 198 7.20 8.21 19.90
N PRO A 199 8.18 9.13 19.92
CA PRO A 199 8.12 10.38 19.15
C PRO A 199 7.88 10.15 17.65
N GLU A 200 8.46 9.10 17.08
CA GLU A 200 8.35 8.74 15.68
C GLU A 200 6.94 8.31 15.26
N LYS A 201 6.06 7.99 16.23
CA LYS A 201 4.67 7.57 15.99
C LYS A 201 3.65 8.68 16.27
N LYS A 202 4.10 9.92 16.50
CA LYS A 202 3.25 11.06 16.89
C LYS A 202 2.36 10.71 18.11
N GLU A 203 2.99 10.13 19.13
CA GLU A 203 2.33 9.71 20.37
C GLU A 203 2.41 10.80 21.44
N VAL A 204 1.29 11.05 22.13
CA VAL A 204 1.18 11.92 23.31
C VAL A 204 0.56 11.14 24.47
N ARG A 205 0.78 11.60 25.70
CA ARG A 205 0.26 10.99 26.93
C ARG A 205 -0.64 11.97 27.68
#